data_AF-A0A432HJM5-F1
#
_entry.id   AF-A0A432HJM5-F1
#
_cell.length_a   1.000
_cell.length_b   1.000
_cell.length_c   1.000
_cell.angle_alpha   90.00
_cell.angle_beta   90.00
_cell.angle_gamma   90.00
#
_symmetry.space_group_name_H-M   'P 1'
#
loop_
_entity.id
_entity.type
_entity.pdbx_description
1 polymer ?
#
loop_
_entity_poly.entity_id
_entity_poly.type
_entity_poly.pdbx_seq_one_letter_code
_entity_poly.pdbx_strand_id
1 'polypeptide(L)'
;MDVLMMSHNHAPTMSQKIFSSGLNTQTISVYLLCCGLADAGDLISEKNLKQIWNGTPKALWEGLNRLKACRIIRQINAADTTGTVFRIAPDTQWHKV
;
A
#
# COMPACT_ATOMS: atom_id res chain seq x y z
N MET A 1 28.05 24.35 -6.85
CA MET A 1 27.36 23.47 -5.88
C MET A 1 26.03 24.10 -5.60
N ASP A 2 24.94 23.47 -6.01
CA ASP A 2 23.61 23.59 -5.38
C ASP A 2 22.77 22.43 -5.95
N VAL A 3 22.80 21.30 -5.26
CA VAL A 3 21.87 20.20 -5.55
C VAL A 3 20.57 20.59 -4.87
N LEU A 4 19.63 21.15 -5.64
CA LEU A 4 18.25 21.31 -5.21
C LEU A 4 17.69 19.93 -4.87
N MET A 5 17.66 19.59 -3.58
CA MET A 5 16.82 18.50 -3.09
C MET A 5 15.37 18.90 -3.35
N MET A 6 14.82 18.40 -4.45
CA MET A 6 13.39 18.41 -4.73
C MET A 6 12.69 17.63 -3.63
N SER A 7 12.37 18.32 -2.54
CA SER A 7 11.45 17.82 -1.53
C SER A 7 10.09 17.75 -2.21
N HIS A 8 9.75 16.57 -2.74
CA HIS A 8 8.40 16.28 -3.20
C HIS A 8 7.49 16.42 -1.97
N ASN A 9 6.88 17.60 -1.81
CA ASN A 9 5.93 17.94 -0.76
C ASN A 9 4.57 17.23 -0.97
N HIS A 10 4.63 15.96 -1.38
CA HIS A 10 3.45 15.11 -1.47
C HIS A 10 2.99 14.84 -0.05
N ALA A 11 1.73 15.16 0.23
CA ALA A 11 1.10 14.72 1.46
C ALA A 11 1.32 13.19 1.60
N PRO A 12 1.68 12.70 2.79
CA PRO A 12 1.99 11.29 2.98
C PRO A 12 0.82 10.43 2.52
N THR A 13 1.10 9.34 1.79
CA THR A 13 0.06 8.44 1.29
C THR A 13 -0.70 7.76 2.45
N MET A 14 -0.09 7.69 3.63
CA MET A 14 -0.68 7.10 4.83
C MET A 14 -1.81 7.95 5.42
N SER A 15 -3.00 7.37 5.59
CA SER A 15 -4.09 7.92 6.40
C SER A 15 -4.09 7.27 7.78
N GLN A 16 -4.09 8.09 8.83
CA GLN A 16 -4.17 7.65 10.23
C GLN A 16 -5.45 6.87 10.54
N LYS A 17 -6.50 7.00 9.72
CA LYS A 17 -7.75 6.22 9.84
C LYS A 17 -7.49 4.72 9.90
N ILE A 18 -6.38 4.22 9.32
CA ILE A 18 -6.03 2.81 9.32
C ILE A 18 -5.97 2.22 10.74
N PHE A 19 -5.50 2.98 11.73
CA PHE A 19 -5.36 2.49 13.10
C PHE A 19 -6.71 2.36 13.83
N SER A 20 -7.73 3.07 13.35
CA SER A 20 -9.11 3.01 13.87
C SER A 20 -10.02 2.05 13.08
N SER A 21 -9.47 1.34 12.08
CA SER A 21 -10.26 0.54 11.13
C SER A 21 -10.68 -0.84 11.65
N GLY A 22 -10.16 -1.29 12.80
CA GLY A 22 -10.40 -2.64 13.34
C GLY A 22 -9.56 -3.74 12.67
N LEU A 23 -8.58 -3.36 11.83
CA LEU A 23 -7.66 -4.30 11.22
C LEU A 23 -6.59 -4.79 12.20
N ASN A 24 -6.17 -6.04 12.05
CA ASN A 24 -5.07 -6.58 12.84
C ASN A 24 -3.73 -5.95 12.44
N THR A 25 -2.74 -6.05 13.33
CA THR A 25 -1.41 -5.46 13.13
C THR A 25 -0.76 -5.92 11.85
N GLN A 26 -0.89 -7.20 11.46
CA GLN A 26 -0.30 -7.70 10.21
C GLN A 26 -0.88 -7.01 8.97
N THR A 27 -2.20 -6.81 8.91
CA THR A 27 -2.85 -6.12 7.80
C THR A 27 -2.46 -4.65 7.76
N ILE A 28 -2.32 -4.01 8.93
CA ILE A 28 -1.82 -2.64 9.04
C ILE A 28 -0.37 -2.56 8.53
N SER A 29 0.50 -3.52 8.88
CA SER A 29 1.87 -3.56 8.37
C SER A 29 1.93 -3.69 6.84
N VAL A 30 1.06 -4.51 6.23
CA VAL A 30 0.95 -4.60 4.77
C VAL A 30 0.53 -3.26 4.16
N TYR A 31 -0.43 -2.57 4.78
CA TYR A 31 -0.84 -1.23 4.33
C TYR A 31 0.32 -0.22 4.41
N LEU A 32 1.06 -0.19 5.52
CA LEU A 32 2.20 0.71 5.69
C LEU A 32 3.31 0.41 4.67
N LEU A 33 3.53 -0.86 4.32
CA LEU A 33 4.44 -1.22 3.23
C LEU A 33 3.96 -0.70 1.87
N CYS A 34 2.66 -0.78 1.58
CA CYS A 34 2.07 -0.17 0.38
C CYS A 34 2.28 1.36 0.37
N CYS A 35 2.09 2.04 1.50
CA CYS A 35 2.36 3.47 1.62
C CYS A 35 3.84 3.79 1.37
N GLY A 36 4.76 3.03 1.97
CA GLY A 36 6.19 3.22 1.78
C GLY A 36 6.61 3.10 0.31
N LEU A 37 6.08 2.12 -0.43
CA LEU A 37 6.30 2.01 -1.88
C LEU A 37 5.73 3.23 -2.62
N ALA A 38 4.50 3.64 -2.32
CA ALA A 38 3.87 4.78 -2.98
C ALA A 38 4.62 6.10 -2.72
N ASP A 39 5.04 6.35 -1.48
CA ASP A 39 5.78 7.54 -1.07
C ASP A 39 7.20 7.56 -1.68
N ALA A 40 7.79 6.38 -1.95
CA ALA A 40 9.05 6.25 -2.69
C ALA A 40 8.89 6.44 -4.22
N GLY A 41 7.65 6.54 -4.72
CA GLY A 41 7.36 6.59 -6.16
C GLY A 41 7.37 5.23 -6.86
N ASP A 42 7.45 4.13 -6.11
CA ASP A 42 7.45 2.77 -6.63
C ASP A 42 6.04 2.23 -6.87
N LEU A 43 5.93 1.26 -7.79
CA LEU A 43 4.69 0.52 -8.02
C LEU A 43 4.37 -0.38 -6.82
N ILE A 44 3.14 -0.30 -6.33
CA ILE A 44 2.59 -1.27 -5.38
C ILE A 44 2.23 -2.55 -6.14
N SER A 45 3.22 -3.35 -6.51
CA SER A 45 3.02 -4.64 -7.18
C SER A 45 3.25 -5.80 -6.21
N GLU A 46 2.62 -6.95 -6.47
CA GLU A 46 2.92 -8.17 -5.70
C GLU A 46 4.42 -8.52 -5.70
N LYS A 47 5.10 -8.25 -6.82
CA LYS A 47 6.55 -8.48 -6.94
C LYS A 47 7.33 -7.61 -5.95
N ASN A 48 7.09 -6.30 -5.96
CA ASN A 48 7.80 -5.35 -5.09
C ASN A 48 7.48 -5.62 -3.61
N LEU A 49 6.21 -5.90 -3.31
CA LEU A 49 5.78 -6.25 -1.96
C LEU A 49 6.48 -7.52 -1.45
N LYS A 50 6.58 -8.58 -2.26
CA LYS A 50 7.27 -9.83 -1.88
C LYS A 50 8.77 -9.64 -1.63
N GLN A 51 9.42 -8.71 -2.33
CA GLN A 51 10.85 -8.45 -2.16
C GLN A 51 11.19 -7.77 -0.83
N ILE A 52 10.26 -6.96 -0.30
CA ILE A 52 10.50 -6.15 0.91
C ILE A 52 9.82 -6.78 2.14
N TRP A 53 8.74 -7.54 1.94
CA TRP A 53 8.00 -8.17 3.03
C TRP A 53 8.86 -9.16 3.82
N ASN A 54 8.98 -8.92 5.11
CA ASN A 54 9.79 -9.73 6.04
C ASN A 54 8.97 -10.80 6.79
N GLY A 55 7.65 -10.86 6.58
CA GLY A 55 6.78 -11.89 7.13
C GLY A 55 6.59 -13.09 6.18
N THR A 56 5.60 -13.93 6.47
CA THR A 56 5.30 -15.07 5.60
C THR A 56 4.56 -14.61 4.33
N PRO A 57 4.74 -15.30 3.19
CA PRO A 57 3.97 -15.03 1.98
C PRO A 57 2.45 -15.11 2.20
N LYS A 58 2.01 -16.03 3.07
CA LYS A 58 0.59 -16.19 3.44
C LYS A 58 0.05 -14.93 4.13
N ALA A 59 0.79 -14.38 5.10
CA ALA A 59 0.39 -13.17 5.82
C ALA A 59 0.29 -11.95 4.89
N LEU A 60 1.20 -11.82 3.91
CA LEU A 60 1.12 -10.78 2.88
C LEU A 60 -0.17 -10.90 2.06
N TRP A 61 -0.47 -12.10 1.59
CA TRP A 61 -1.67 -12.37 0.79
C TRP A 61 -2.97 -12.13 1.57
N GLU A 62 -3.04 -12.60 2.80
CA GLU A 62 -4.19 -12.37 3.68
C GLU A 62 -4.39 -10.88 3.95
N GLY A 63 -3.30 -10.15 4.23
CA GLY A 63 -3.35 -8.69 4.39
C GLY A 63 -3.83 -7.98 3.13
N LEU A 64 -3.29 -8.28 1.95
CA LEU A 64 -3.73 -7.70 0.68
C LEU A 64 -5.20 -8.00 0.39
N ASN A 65 -5.67 -9.22 0.65
CA ASN A 65 -7.06 -9.59 0.48
C ASN A 65 -7.97 -8.82 1.44
N ARG A 66 -7.55 -8.64 2.70
CA ARG A 66 -8.33 -7.85 3.67
C ARG A 66 -8.37 -6.37 3.29
N LEU A 67 -7.26 -5.78 2.87
CA LEU A 67 -7.22 -4.38 2.39
C LEU A 67 -8.11 -4.17 1.16
N LYS A 68 -8.16 -5.12 0.22
CA LYS A 68 -9.10 -5.09 -0.91
C LYS A 68 -10.55 -5.17 -0.45
N ALA A 69 -10.87 -6.09 0.47
CA ALA A 69 -12.22 -6.24 0.99
C ALA A 69 -12.73 -4.96 1.69
N CYS A 70 -11.85 -4.25 2.38
CA CYS A 70 -12.15 -2.96 3.01
C CYS A 70 -12.08 -1.75 2.05
N ARG A 71 -11.85 -1.98 0.74
CA ARG A 71 -11.65 -0.95 -0.29
C ARG A 71 -10.51 0.04 0.00
N ILE A 72 -9.52 -0.37 0.79
CA ILE A 72 -8.33 0.44 1.10
C ILE A 72 -7.35 0.43 -0.06
N ILE A 73 -7.20 -0.72 -0.72
CA ILE A 73 -6.46 -0.84 -1.97
C ILE A 73 -7.38 -1.37 -3.08
N ARG A 74 -7.04 -1.04 -4.32
CA ARG A 74 -7.70 -1.54 -5.52
C ARG A 74 -6.68 -2.08 -6.49
N GLN A 75 -7.01 -3.20 -7.11
CA GLN A 75 -6.24 -3.71 -8.23
C GLN A 75 -6.44 -2.80 -9.44
N ILE A 76 -5.35 -2.49 -10.13
CA ILE A 76 -5.37 -1.76 -11.39
C ILE A 76 -4.82 -2.65 -12.50
N ASN A 77 -5.44 -2.60 -13.67
CA ASN A 77 -4.92 -3.26 -14.86
C ASN A 77 -3.83 -2.36 -15.44
N ALA A 78 -2.58 -2.70 -15.19
CA ALA A 78 -1.44 -2.06 -15.85
C ALA A 78 -1.04 -2.94 -17.03
N ALA A 79 -1.25 -2.42 -18.25
CA ALA A 79 -1.09 -3.16 -19.51
C ALA A 79 0.33 -3.74 -19.68
N ASP A 80 1.33 -3.10 -19.07
CA ASP A 80 2.75 -3.41 -19.29
C ASP A 80 3.44 -4.01 -18.06
N THR A 81 2.70 -4.43 -17.02
CA THR A 81 3.30 -5.02 -15.81
C THR A 81 3.01 -6.51 -15.70
N THR A 82 4.08 -7.30 -15.51
CA THR A 82 3.96 -8.71 -15.15
C THR A 82 3.53 -8.84 -13.69
N GLY A 83 2.21 -8.93 -13.47
CA GLY A 83 1.61 -9.24 -12.18
C GLY A 83 0.57 -8.22 -11.71
N THR A 84 -0.02 -8.49 -10.54
CA THR A 84 -1.04 -7.63 -9.96
C THR A 84 -0.42 -6.35 -9.40
N VAL A 85 -0.95 -5.21 -9.83
CA VAL A 85 -0.60 -3.88 -9.30
C VAL A 85 -1.79 -3.32 -8.53
N PHE A 86 -1.51 -2.59 -7.46
CA PHE A 86 -2.49 -1.99 -6.58
C PHE A 86 -2.33 -0.47 -6.54
N ARG A 87 -3.41 0.21 -6.16
CA ARG A 87 -3.41 1.62 -5.77
C ARG A 87 -4.14 1.79 -4.45
N ILE A 88 -3.62 2.66 -3.58
CA ILE A 88 -4.31 3.06 -2.35
C ILE A 88 -5.48 3.99 -2.71
N ALA A 89 -6.67 3.63 -2.25
CA ALA A 89 -7.88 4.43 -2.43
C ALA A 89 -7.95 5.55 -1.40
N PRO A 90 -8.62 6.68 -1.71
CA PRO A 90 -8.92 7.72 -0.72
C PRO A 90 -9.66 7.15 0.48
N ASP A 91 -9.34 7.62 1.68
CA ASP A 91 -9.89 7.10 2.94
C ASP A 91 -11.40 7.32 3.11
N THR A 92 -11.97 8.27 2.36
CA THR A 92 -13.40 8.50 2.18
C THR A 92 -14.13 7.30 1.55
N GLN A 93 -13.40 6.42 0.87
CA GLN A 93 -13.95 5.24 0.19
C GLN A 93 -13.78 3.94 0.98
N TRP A 94 -13.12 3.99 2.14
CA TRP A 94 -12.82 2.81 2.94
C TRP A 94 -14.06 2.33 3.71
N HIS A 95 -14.23 1.00 3.76
CA HIS A 95 -15.23 0.35 4.58
C HIS A 95 -14.64 -0.06 5.93
N LYS A 96 -15.46 -0.01 6.99
CA LYS A 96 -15.09 -0.57 8.29
C LYS A 96 -15.08 -2.10 8.22
N VAL A 97 -14.24 -2.70 9.06
CA VAL A 97 -14.03 -4.14 9.21
C VAL A 97 -15.28 -4.83 9.70
#